data_AF-A0A941VS55-F1
#
_entry.id   AF-A0A941VS55-F1
#
_cell.length_a   1.000
_cell.length_b   1.000
_cell.length_c   1.000
_cell.angle_alpha   90.00
_cell.angle_beta   90.00
_cell.angle_gamma   90.00
#
_symmetry.space_group_name_H-M   'P 1'
#
loop_
_entity.id
_entity.type
_entity.pdbx_description
1 polymer ?
#
loop_
_entity_poly.entity_id
_entity_poly.type
_entity_poly.pdbx_seq_one_letter_code
_entity_poly.pdbx_strand_id
1 'polypeptide(L)' 'METTKWMFRVEREEIHYLRTTIESYDGMAVVRTVDPGEATIELLVAPGCEDLMSELLAALRGEEQIRLDVVASP' A
#
# COMPACT_ATOMS: atom_id res chain seq x y z
N MET A 1 6.14 -1.43 19.75
CA MET A 1 6.00 -0.53 18.59
C MET A 1 4.97 -1.19 17.69
N GLU A 2 3.85 -0.52 17.45
CA GLU A 2 2.71 -1.09 16.71
C GLU A 2 2.72 -0.47 15.30
N THR A 3 2.68 -1.32 14.27
CA THR A 3 2.63 -0.86 12.87
C THR A 3 1.22 -0.43 12.51
N THR A 4 1.10 0.64 11.72
CA THR A 4 -0.19 1.10 11.21
C THR A 4 -0.59 0.25 10.00
N LYS A 5 -1.83 -0.26 10.00
CA LYS A 5 -2.34 -1.14 8.92
C LYS A 5 -3.28 -0.39 8.02
N TRP A 6 -2.99 -0.36 6.72
CA TRP A 6 -3.89 0.21 5.71
C TRP A 6 -4.29 -0.85 4.69
N MET A 7 -5.56 -0.91 4.33
CA MET A 7 -6.06 -1.87 3.34
C MET A 7 -6.56 -1.16 2.09
N PHE A 8 -6.12 -1.66 0.95
CA PHE A 8 -6.53 -1.16 -0.35
C PHE A 8 -6.91 -2.30 -1.27
N ARG A 9 -7.94 -2.06 -2.07
CA ARG A 9 -8.22 -2.82 -3.28
C ARG A 9 -7.50 -2.14 -4.43
N VAL A 10 -6.84 -2.93 -5.26
CA VAL A 10 -6.01 -2.43 -6.37
C VAL A 10 -6.32 -3.23 -7.62
N GLU A 11 -5.76 -2.83 -8.76
CA GLU A 11 -5.80 -3.66 -9.96
C GLU A 11 -4.78 -4.82 -9.81
N ARG A 12 -5.12 -6.02 -10.27
CA ARG A 12 -4.27 -7.22 -10.05
C ARG A 12 -2.85 -7.05 -10.60
N GLU A 13 -2.73 -6.39 -11.76
CA GLU A 13 -1.46 -6.14 -12.41
C GLU A 13 -0.55 -5.19 -11.61
N GLU A 14 -1.17 -4.31 -10.82
CA GLU A 14 -0.48 -3.34 -9.97
C GLU A 14 0.06 -3.95 -8.68
N ILE A 15 -0.39 -5.14 -8.25
CA ILE A 15 0.03 -5.74 -6.96
C ILE A 15 1.55 -5.90 -6.89
N HIS A 16 2.17 -6.41 -7.95
CA HIS A 16 3.63 -6.59 -7.98
C HIS A 16 4.34 -5.25 -8.03
N TYR A 17 3.85 -4.31 -8.85
CA TYR A 17 4.40 -2.97 -8.96
C TYR A 17 4.40 -2.24 -7.62
N LEU A 18 3.23 -2.13 -6.99
CA LEU A 18 3.04 -1.50 -5.68
C LEU A 18 3.92 -2.13 -4.61
N ARG A 19 3.98 -3.48 -4.58
CA ARG A 19 4.84 -4.19 -3.64
C ARG A 19 6.29 -3.81 -3.81
N THR A 20 6.82 -3.88 -5.03
CA THR A 20 8.22 -3.56 -5.30
C THR A 20 8.52 -2.10 -5.00
N THR A 21 7.65 -1.17 -5.43
CA THR A 21 7.84 0.26 -5.20
C THR A 21 7.85 0.57 -3.71
N ILE A 22 6.87 0.10 -2.93
CA ILE A 22 6.78 0.37 -1.50
C ILE A 22 7.92 -0.31 -0.72
N GLU A 23 8.19 -1.60 -0.97
CA GLU A 23 9.23 -2.34 -0.25
C GLU A 23 10.66 -1.90 -0.63
N SER A 24 10.83 -1.14 -1.72
CA SER A 24 12.13 -0.53 -2.07
C SER A 24 12.54 0.60 -1.12
N TYR A 25 11.58 1.21 -0.41
CA TYR A 25 11.85 2.18 0.65
C TYR A 25 12.16 1.42 1.94
N ASP A 26 13.45 1.21 2.18
CA ASP A 26 13.95 0.37 3.27
C ASP A 26 13.34 0.74 4.63
N GLY A 27 12.63 -0.22 5.21
CA GLY A 27 12.00 -0.11 6.53
C GLY A 27 10.71 0.73 6.60
N MET A 28 10.19 1.26 5.48
CA MET A 28 9.03 2.16 5.49
C MET A 28 7.70 1.40 5.63
N ALA A 29 7.48 0.38 4.80
CA ALA A 29 6.33 -0.50 4.91
C ALA A 29 6.56 -1.84 4.21
N VAL A 30 5.74 -2.82 4.58
CA VAL A 30 5.67 -4.12 3.90
C VAL A 30 4.29 -4.29 3.29
N VAL A 31 4.21 -4.87 2.09
CA VAL A 31 2.95 -5.14 1.39
C VAL A 31 2.60 -6.61 1.48
N ARG A 32 1.41 -6.92 2.03
CA ARG A 32 0.86 -8.28 2.04
C ARG A 32 -0.36 -8.35 1.16
N THR A 33 -0.40 -9.28 0.21
CA THR A 33 -1.65 -9.63 -0.47
C THR A 33 -2.55 -10.38 0.50
N VAL A 34 -3.72 -9.80 0.80
CA VAL A 34 -4.72 -10.39 1.69
C VAL A 34 -5.61 -11.36 0.92
N ASP A 35 -6.11 -10.90 -0.23
CA ASP A 35 -6.95 -11.69 -1.11
C ASP A 35 -6.52 -11.44 -2.56
N PRO A 36 -5.86 -12.42 -3.22
CA PRO A 36 -5.50 -12.25 -4.62
C PRO A 36 -6.74 -12.21 -5.51
N GLY A 37 -7.81 -12.94 -5.18
CA GLY A 37 -9.10 -12.96 -5.88
C GLY A 37 -9.74 -11.58 -5.99
N GLU A 38 -9.84 -10.87 -4.87
CA GLU A 38 -10.39 -9.51 -4.81
C GLU A 38 -9.35 -8.41 -5.09
N ALA A 39 -8.08 -8.79 -5.29
CA ALA A 39 -6.95 -7.88 -5.45
C ALA A 39 -6.79 -6.90 -4.26
N THR A 40 -6.93 -7.45 -3.06
CA THR A 40 -6.82 -6.69 -1.80
C THR A 40 -5.41 -6.85 -1.22
N ILE A 41 -4.78 -5.72 -0.92
CA ILE A 41 -3.47 -5.64 -0.27
C ILE A 41 -3.58 -4.93 1.08
N GLU A 42 -2.71 -5.31 2.01
CA GLU A 42 -2.49 -4.69 3.31
C GLU A 42 -1.08 -4.09 3.32
N LEU A 43 -0.97 -2.83 3.70
CA LEU A 43 0.29 -2.15 3.97
C LEU A 43 0.50 -2.13 5.48
N LEU A 44 1.65 -2.63 5.91
CA LEU A 44 2.12 -2.57 7.28
C LEU A 44 3.15 -1.44 7.38
N VAL A 45 2.72 -0.25 7.76
CA VAL A 45 3.54 0.95 7.81
C VAL A 45 4.31 1.01 9.12
N ALA A 46 5.60 1.28 9.03
CA ALA A 46 6.45 1.47 10.19
C ALA A 46 6.04 2.73 10.98
N PRO A 47 6.14 2.71 12.32
CA PRO A 47 5.75 3.87 13.13
C PRO A 47 6.62 5.09 12.79
N GLY A 48 5.98 6.23 12.53
CA GLY A 48 6.64 7.47 12.15
C GLY A 48 6.87 7.62 10.64
N CYS A 49 6.43 6.65 9.83
CA CYS A 49 6.50 6.70 8.37
C CYS A 49 5.13 6.93 7.71
N GLU A 50 4.07 7.16 8.48
CA GLU A 50 2.71 7.33 7.98
C GLU A 50 2.58 8.51 7.01
N ASP A 51 3.15 9.66 7.35
CA ASP A 51 3.07 10.86 6.49
C ASP A 51 3.80 10.63 5.16
N LEU A 52 4.99 10.04 5.21
CA LEU A 52 5.77 9.72 4.02
C LEU A 52 5.06 8.67 3.14
N MET A 53 4.43 7.66 3.77
CA MET A 53 3.61 6.70 3.03
C MET A 53 2.40 7.36 2.39
N SER A 54 1.73 8.27 3.10
CA SER A 54 0.58 9.02 2.58
C SER A 54 0.97 9.84 1.36
N GLU A 55 2.11 10.53 1.41
CA GLU A 55 2.68 11.28 0.28
C GLU A 55 3.00 10.38 -0.91
N LEU A 56 3.63 9.22 -0.67
CA LEU A 56 3.91 8.24 -1.72
C LEU A 56 2.62 7.73 -2.39
N LEU A 57 1.61 7.34 -1.60
CA LEU A 57 0.34 6.87 -2.16
C LEU A 57 -0.39 7.97 -2.93
N ALA A 58 -0.28 9.23 -2.51
CA ALA A 58 -0.82 10.37 -3.24
C ALA A 58 -0.11 10.56 -4.59
N ALA A 59 1.22 10.45 -4.63
CA ALA A 59 2.00 10.51 -5.86
C ALA A 59 1.64 9.36 -6.82
N LEU A 60 1.54 8.12 -6.32
CA LEU A 60 1.14 6.96 -7.14
C LEU A 60 -0.26 7.12 -7.76
N ARG A 61 -1.21 7.72 -7.04
CA ARG A 61 -2.55 8.03 -7.57
C ARG A 61 -2.52 9.17 -8.59
N GLY A 62 -1.75 10.22 -8.31
CA GLY A 62 -1.79 11.47 -9.08
C GLY A 62 -0.93 11.43 -10.35
N GLU A 63 0.29 10.91 -10.23
CA GLU A 63 1.28 10.91 -11.31
C GLU A 63 1.14 9.64 -12.17
N GLU A 64 1.03 8.49 -11.50
CA GLU A 64 1.00 7.18 -12.17
C GLU A 64 -0.42 6.65 -12.40
N GLN A 65 -1.44 7.38 -11.95
CA GLN A 65 -2.86 7.04 -12.12
C GLN A 65 -3.25 5.67 -11.51
N ILE A 66 -2.50 5.21 -10.51
CA ILE A 66 -2.75 3.92 -9.87
C ILE A 66 -4.03 3.99 -9.02
N ARG A 67 -4.92 3.03 -9.25
CA ARG A 67 -6.15 2.90 -8.47
C ARG A 67 -5.89 2.17 -7.16
N LEU A 68 -6.17 2.89 -6.08
CA LEU A 68 -6.10 2.38 -4.72
C LEU A 68 -7.46 2.67 -4.06
N ASP A 69 -8.34 1.69 -3.92
CA ASP A 69 -9.63 1.90 -3.27
C ASP A 69 -9.51 1.52 -1.80
N VAL A 70 -9.78 2.47 -0.89
CA VAL A 70 -9.70 2.19 0.55
C VAL A 70 -10.74 1.13 0.89
N VAL A 71 -10.27 0.04 1.50
CA VAL A 71 -11.15 -0.99 2.04
C VAL A 71 -11.39 -0.64 3.51
N ALA A 72 -12.65 -0.57 3.92
CA ALA A 72 -12.98 -0.45 5.33
C ALA A 72 -12.31 -1.62 6.06
N SER A 73 -11.44 -1.30 7.03
CA SER A 73 -10.87 -2.33 7.89
C SER A 73 -12.03 -3.12 8.53
N PRO A 74 -11.99 -4.46 8.56
CA PRO A 74 -12.90 -5.23 9.39
C PRO A 74 -12.76 -4.85 10.87
#